data_AF-H9FJ19-F1
#
_entry.id   AF-H9FJ19-F1
#
_cell.length_a   1.000
_cell.length_b   1.000
_cell.length_c   1.000
_cell.angle_alpha   90.00
_cell.angle_beta   90.00
_cell.angle_gamma   90.00
#
_symmetry.space_group_name_H-M   'P 1'
#
loop_
_entity.id
_entity.type
_entity.pdbx_description
1 polymer ?
#
loop_
_entity_poly.entity_id
_entity_poly.type
_entity_poly.pdbx_seq_one_letter_code
_entity_poly.pdbx_strand_id
1 'polypeptide(L)'
;EKELLCPVCQEMYKQPLVLPCTHNVCQACAREVLGQQGYIGHGGDPSSEPTSPASTPSTRSPRLSRRTLPKPDRLDRLLKSGFGTYPGRKRGALHPQVIMFPCPACQGDVELGERGLAGLFRNLTLERVVERYRQSESVGGAILCQLCKPPPLEATKGCTECRATFCNECFKLFHPWGTQKAQHEPTLP
;
A
#
# COMPACT_ATOMS: atom_id res chain seq x y z
N GLU A 1 4.58 -23.41 14.15
CA GLU A 1 5.29 -22.11 14.04
C GLU A 1 5.18 -21.44 12.66
N LYS A 2 5.28 -22.15 11.54
CA LYS A 2 5.21 -21.56 10.17
C LYS A 2 3.82 -21.01 9.73
N GLU A 3 2.77 -21.17 10.54
CA GLU A 3 1.38 -20.83 10.18
C GLU A 3 0.97 -19.38 10.52
N LEU A 4 1.79 -18.65 11.30
CA LEU A 4 1.50 -17.27 11.71
C LEU A 4 2.37 -16.22 11.02
N LEU A 5 3.22 -16.64 10.08
CA LEU A 5 4.17 -15.79 9.38
C LEU A 5 3.66 -15.44 7.99
N CYS A 6 3.88 -14.20 7.60
CA CYS A 6 3.58 -13.72 6.26
C CYS A 6 4.58 -14.29 5.24
N PRO A 7 4.13 -14.84 4.10
CA PRO A 7 5.04 -15.41 3.10
C PRO A 7 5.93 -14.37 2.42
N VAL A 8 5.57 -13.08 2.49
CA VAL A 8 6.34 -11.99 1.87
C VAL A 8 7.42 -11.47 2.80
N CYS A 9 7.05 -11.01 4.01
CA CYS A 9 8.01 -10.41 4.93
C CYS A 9 8.62 -11.38 5.94
N GLN A 10 8.17 -12.64 5.98
CA GLN A 10 8.61 -13.69 6.92
C GLN A 10 8.44 -13.35 8.41
N GLU A 11 7.74 -12.25 8.70
CA GLU A 11 7.36 -11.81 10.05
C GLU A 11 5.93 -12.22 10.38
N MET A 12 5.57 -12.18 11.66
CA MET A 12 4.19 -12.37 12.10
C MET A 12 3.22 -11.44 11.36
N TYR A 13 2.04 -11.94 11.02
CA TYR A 13 1.06 -11.16 10.27
C TYR A 13 0.70 -9.83 10.95
N LYS A 14 0.78 -8.74 10.18
CA LYS A 14 0.37 -7.38 10.57
C LYS A 14 -0.76 -6.95 9.65
N GLN A 15 -1.95 -6.77 10.22
CA GLN A 15 -3.17 -6.44 9.48
C GLN A 15 -3.36 -7.38 8.25
N PRO A 16 -3.51 -8.70 8.48
CA PRO A 16 -3.64 -9.65 7.39
C PRO A 16 -4.90 -9.40 6.56
N LEU A 17 -4.74 -9.37 5.23
CA LEU A 17 -5.82 -9.35 4.24
C LEU A 17 -6.09 -10.77 3.74
N VAL A 18 -7.37 -11.11 3.61
CA VAL A 18 -7.83 -12.36 3.00
C VAL A 18 -7.96 -12.16 1.50
N LEU A 19 -7.18 -12.92 0.72
CA LEU A 19 -7.27 -12.96 -0.74
C LEU A 19 -8.43 -13.88 -1.18
N PRO A 20 -8.97 -13.71 -2.41
CA PRO A 20 -10.00 -14.60 -2.96
C PRO A 20 -9.60 -16.08 -2.99
N CYS A 21 -8.31 -16.39 -3.08
CA CYS A 21 -7.75 -17.73 -2.98
C CYS A 21 -7.64 -18.26 -1.53
N THR A 22 -8.26 -17.59 -0.55
CA THR A 22 -8.26 -17.92 0.90
C THR A 22 -6.91 -17.79 1.63
N HIS A 23 -5.87 -17.31 0.95
CA HIS A 23 -4.57 -17.03 1.57
C HIS A 23 -4.52 -15.66 2.22
N ASN A 24 -3.59 -15.50 3.17
CA ASN A 24 -3.41 -14.28 3.95
C ASN A 24 -2.07 -13.62 3.62
N VAL A 25 -2.08 -12.29 3.50
CA VAL A 25 -0.89 -11.45 3.31
C VAL A 25 -1.03 -10.15 4.11
N CYS A 26 0.05 -9.60 4.65
CA CYS A 26 -0.01 -8.32 5.35
C CYS A 26 -0.47 -7.19 4.42
N GLN A 27 -1.23 -6.22 4.93
CA GLN A 27 -1.68 -5.06 4.15
C GLN A 27 -0.52 -4.30 3.48
N ALA A 28 0.60 -4.12 4.18
CA ALA A 28 1.80 -3.49 3.62
C ALA A 28 2.42 -4.32 2.50
N CYS A 29 2.63 -5.62 2.74
CA CYS A 29 3.19 -6.54 1.76
C CYS A 29 2.33 -6.66 0.50
N ALA A 30 1.01 -6.67 0.63
CA ALA A 30 0.12 -6.68 -0.52
C ALA A 30 0.28 -5.42 -1.40
N ARG A 31 0.46 -4.25 -0.77
CA ARG A 31 0.71 -3.00 -1.50
C ARG A 31 2.06 -3.01 -2.20
N GLU A 32 3.09 -3.57 -1.57
CA GLU A 32 4.43 -3.70 -2.15
C GLU A 32 4.42 -4.63 -3.37
N VAL A 33 3.81 -5.81 -3.25
CA VAL A 33 3.67 -6.77 -4.35
C VAL A 33 2.92 -6.13 -5.54
N LEU A 34 1.82 -5.43 -5.27
CA LEU A 34 1.06 -4.75 -6.31
C LEU A 34 1.84 -3.56 -6.93
N GLY A 35 2.60 -2.82 -6.10
CA GLY A 35 3.43 -1.70 -6.54
C GLY A 35 4.60 -2.12 -7.43
N GLN A 36 5.20 -3.29 -7.16
CA GLN A 36 6.23 -3.89 -8.01
C GLN A 36 5.65 -4.33 -9.37
N GLN A 37 4.38 -4.76 -9.41
CA GLN A 37 3.69 -5.15 -10.64
C GLN A 37 3.20 -3.95 -11.48
N GLY A 38 3.12 -2.75 -10.89
CA GLY A 38 2.72 -1.50 -11.54
C GLY A 38 3.64 -0.99 -12.65
N TYR A 39 4.65 -1.78 -13.05
CA TYR A 39 5.52 -1.50 -14.20
C TYR A 39 5.64 -2.65 -15.20
N ILE A 40 4.93 -3.77 -15.04
CA ILE A 40 4.91 -4.86 -16.02
C ILE A 40 3.46 -5.22 -16.35
N GLY A 41 2.79 -4.28 -16.99
CA GLY A 41 1.65 -4.54 -17.87
C GLY A 41 2.11 -4.41 -19.32
N HIS A 42 2.91 -5.38 -19.81
CA HIS A 42 3.23 -5.44 -21.24
C HIS A 42 2.10 -6.14 -21.99
N GLY A 43 1.18 -5.34 -22.53
CA GLY A 43 0.64 -5.56 -23.87
C GLY A 43 1.36 -4.59 -24.80
N GLY A 44 2.46 -5.03 -25.41
CA GLY A 44 3.30 -4.20 -26.27
C GLY A 44 2.60 -3.78 -27.56
N ASP A 45 2.75 -2.50 -27.90
CA ASP A 45 2.94 -2.06 -29.28
C ASP A 45 4.08 -1.02 -29.27
N PRO A 46 5.28 -1.31 -29.81
CA PRO A 46 6.41 -0.40 -29.78
C PRO A 46 6.33 0.54 -30.99
N SER A 47 5.39 1.48 -31.00
CA SER A 47 5.29 2.50 -32.05
C SER A 47 4.44 3.69 -31.61
N SER A 48 4.90 4.47 -30.63
CA SER A 48 4.43 5.86 -30.49
C SER A 48 5.42 6.67 -29.67
N GLU A 49 6.47 7.12 -30.36
CA GLU A 49 7.22 8.33 -30.01
C GLU A 49 6.27 9.50 -29.69
N PRO A 50 6.44 10.22 -28.57
CA PRO A 50 5.73 11.45 -28.30
C PRO A 50 6.61 12.64 -28.72
N THR A 51 6.77 12.87 -30.02
CA THR A 51 7.53 14.04 -30.49
C THR A 51 6.57 15.09 -31.02
N SER A 52 6.15 15.97 -30.12
CA SER A 52 5.61 17.29 -30.46
C SER A 52 6.66 18.06 -31.27
N PRO A 53 6.25 18.84 -32.29
CA PRO A 53 6.97 20.07 -32.58
C PRO A 53 5.99 21.24 -32.55
N ALA A 54 6.16 22.06 -31.52
CA ALA A 54 5.88 23.48 -31.63
C ALA A 54 6.82 24.05 -32.70
N SER A 55 6.27 24.76 -33.69
CA SER A 55 6.98 25.77 -34.48
C SER A 55 5.97 26.60 -35.27
N THR A 56 5.72 27.83 -34.83
CA THR A 56 5.38 28.93 -35.74
C THR A 56 6.66 29.34 -36.49
N PRO A 57 6.56 29.87 -37.73
CA PRO A 57 6.57 31.32 -37.82
C PRO A 57 5.62 31.91 -38.87
N SER A 58 5.31 33.18 -38.62
CA SER A 58 4.61 34.15 -39.47
C SER A 58 5.16 34.22 -40.90
N THR A 59 4.28 34.38 -41.90
CA THR A 59 4.30 35.54 -42.83
C THR A 59 3.15 35.50 -43.85
N ARG A 60 2.56 36.69 -44.07
CA ARG A 60 1.74 37.17 -45.22
C ARG A 60 0.25 36.79 -45.34
N SER A 61 -0.60 37.75 -44.95
CA SER A 61 -1.93 38.05 -45.56
C SER A 61 -1.76 38.88 -46.87
N PRO A 62 -2.81 39.35 -47.59
CA PRO A 62 -4.26 39.05 -47.58
C PRO A 62 -4.89 38.85 -49.00
N ARG A 63 -6.16 38.40 -49.09
CA ARG A 63 -7.14 38.91 -50.09
C ARG A 63 -8.59 38.60 -49.67
N LEU A 64 -9.47 39.49 -50.10
CA LEU A 64 -10.76 39.92 -49.53
C LEU A 64 -12.00 39.15 -50.01
N SER A 65 -13.09 39.33 -49.22
CA SER A 65 -14.53 39.24 -49.57
C SER A 65 -15.16 37.83 -49.59
N ARG A 66 -16.27 37.54 -48.89
CA ARG A 66 -17.57 38.27 -48.87
C ARG A 66 -18.44 37.87 -47.65
N ARG A 67 -19.22 38.83 -47.11
CA ARG A 67 -20.20 38.73 -45.99
C ARG A 67 -21.45 37.89 -46.33
N THR A 68 -22.05 37.23 -45.33
CA THR A 68 -23.51 37.22 -45.04
C THR A 68 -23.82 36.71 -43.61
N LEU A 69 -24.79 37.34 -42.94
CA LEU A 69 -25.58 36.96 -41.75
C LEU A 69 -27.04 37.37 -42.13
N PRO A 70 -28.19 36.82 -41.64
CA PRO A 70 -28.38 36.41 -40.24
C PRO A 70 -29.50 35.38 -39.86
N LYS A 71 -29.68 35.20 -38.53
CA LYS A 71 -30.94 34.98 -37.75
C LYS A 71 -31.33 33.55 -37.25
N PRO A 72 -32.18 33.46 -36.19
CA PRO A 72 -31.96 32.60 -35.02
C PRO A 72 -33.09 31.58 -34.72
N ASP A 73 -32.95 30.90 -33.59
CA ASP A 73 -34.00 30.35 -32.71
C ASP A 73 -34.58 28.93 -32.91
N ARG A 74 -34.84 28.33 -31.74
CA ARG A 74 -35.67 27.16 -31.37
C ARG A 74 -35.00 25.78 -31.33
N LEU A 75 -34.70 25.27 -30.13
CA LEU A 75 -35.57 24.68 -29.09
C LEU A 75 -35.77 23.18 -29.31
N ASP A 76 -35.31 22.45 -28.30
CA ASP A 76 -35.69 21.11 -27.84
C ASP A 76 -35.83 19.92 -28.80
N ARG A 77 -34.97 18.94 -28.50
CA ARG A 77 -35.31 17.52 -28.27
C ARG A 77 -36.66 17.06 -28.84
N LEU A 78 -36.59 16.29 -29.92
CA LEU A 78 -37.51 15.18 -30.09
C LEU A 78 -36.75 13.91 -30.49
N LEU A 79 -36.92 12.92 -29.61
CA LEU A 79 -36.55 11.54 -29.75
C LEU A 79 -36.94 11.02 -31.14
N LYS A 80 -35.99 10.47 -31.90
CA LYS A 80 -36.29 9.35 -32.80
C LYS A 80 -35.01 8.61 -33.16
N SER A 81 -34.87 7.44 -32.54
CA SER A 81 -34.36 6.22 -33.14
C SER A 81 -33.89 6.36 -34.61
N GLY A 82 -32.56 6.37 -34.80
CA GLY A 82 -31.93 6.23 -36.10
C GLY A 82 -30.96 5.06 -36.05
N PHE A 83 -31.41 3.89 -36.52
CA PHE A 83 -30.51 2.86 -37.01
C PHE A 83 -29.70 3.47 -38.15
N GLY A 84 -28.42 3.76 -37.89
CA GLY A 84 -27.50 4.37 -38.84
C GLY A 84 -26.21 3.58 -38.87
N THR A 85 -26.00 2.86 -39.96
CA THR A 85 -24.85 2.02 -40.29
C THR A 85 -23.59 2.86 -40.50
N TYR A 86 -22.73 2.96 -39.48
CA TYR A 86 -21.31 3.34 -39.61
C TYR A 86 -20.50 2.62 -38.52
N PRO A 87 -19.39 1.91 -38.82
CA PRO A 87 -18.52 1.32 -37.80
C PRO A 87 -17.60 2.40 -37.21
N GLY A 88 -18.19 3.42 -36.62
CA GLY A 88 -17.50 4.42 -35.82
C GLY A 88 -17.16 3.80 -34.46
N ARG A 89 -15.87 3.59 -34.23
CA ARG A 89 -15.20 3.29 -32.95
C ARG A 89 -16.09 3.70 -31.76
N LYS A 90 -16.78 2.73 -31.15
CA LYS A 90 -17.37 2.92 -29.83
C LYS A 90 -16.24 3.48 -28.96
N ARG A 91 -16.39 4.71 -28.45
CA ARG A 91 -15.59 5.15 -27.30
C ARG A 91 -15.74 4.03 -26.30
N GLY A 92 -14.63 3.32 -26.05
CA GLY A 92 -14.63 2.09 -25.28
C GLY A 92 -15.46 2.33 -24.04
N ALA A 93 -16.46 1.47 -23.82
CA ALA A 93 -17.01 1.33 -22.48
C ALA A 93 -15.80 1.28 -21.54
N LEU A 94 -15.75 2.17 -20.55
CA LEU A 94 -14.74 2.13 -19.49
C LEU A 94 -14.70 0.68 -19.02
N HIS A 95 -13.70 -0.07 -19.51
CA HIS A 95 -13.57 -1.47 -19.16
C HIS A 95 -13.30 -1.44 -17.67
N PRO A 96 -14.08 -2.15 -16.83
CA PRO A 96 -13.74 -2.29 -15.42
C PRO A 96 -12.29 -2.74 -15.36
N GLN A 97 -11.42 -1.92 -14.78
CA GLN A 97 -10.01 -2.24 -14.69
C GLN A 97 -9.90 -3.36 -13.66
N VAL A 98 -9.94 -4.61 -14.14
CA VAL A 98 -9.76 -5.77 -13.29
C VAL A 98 -8.28 -5.83 -12.93
N ILE A 99 -7.96 -5.66 -11.65
CA ILE A 99 -6.58 -5.62 -11.18
C ILE A 99 -6.19 -7.04 -10.81
N MET A 100 -5.23 -7.63 -11.53
CA MET A 100 -4.70 -8.94 -11.17
C MET A 100 -3.68 -8.79 -10.04
N PHE A 101 -3.76 -9.64 -9.04
CA PHE A 101 -2.80 -9.71 -7.95
C PHE A 101 -2.22 -11.11 -7.82
N PRO A 102 -0.89 -11.28 -7.91
CA PRO A 102 -0.26 -12.58 -7.74
C PRO A 102 -0.23 -12.97 -6.26
N CYS A 103 -0.81 -14.12 -5.92
CA CYS A 103 -0.76 -14.62 -4.55
C CYS A 103 0.62 -15.23 -4.25
N PRO A 104 1.38 -14.72 -3.26
CA PRO A 104 2.70 -15.24 -2.92
C PRO A 104 2.67 -16.64 -2.27
N ALA A 105 1.50 -17.07 -1.78
CA ALA A 105 1.35 -18.38 -1.12
C ALA A 105 1.04 -19.51 -2.12
N CYS A 106 0.16 -19.28 -3.09
CA CYS A 106 -0.26 -20.30 -4.06
C CYS A 106 0.18 -20.03 -5.50
N GLN A 107 0.91 -18.94 -5.76
CA GLN A 107 1.40 -18.50 -7.07
C GLN A 107 0.30 -18.27 -8.13
N GLY A 108 -0.97 -18.29 -7.75
CA GLY A 108 -2.09 -17.99 -8.62
C GLY A 108 -2.42 -16.51 -8.64
N ASP A 109 -2.88 -16.01 -9.79
CA ASP A 109 -3.40 -14.66 -9.92
C ASP A 109 -4.84 -14.61 -9.41
N VAL A 110 -5.12 -13.62 -8.55
CA VAL A 110 -6.46 -13.35 -8.04
C VAL A 110 -6.96 -12.02 -8.58
N GLU A 111 -8.23 -12.00 -8.99
CA GLU A 111 -8.87 -10.80 -9.49
C GLU A 111 -9.29 -9.90 -8.33
N LEU A 112 -8.72 -8.70 -8.28
CA LEU A 112 -9.16 -7.64 -7.40
C LEU A 112 -10.20 -6.79 -8.15
N GLY A 113 -11.35 -6.56 -7.52
CA GLY A 113 -12.40 -5.70 -8.07
C GLY A 113 -11.97 -4.22 -8.16
N GLU A 114 -12.91 -3.34 -8.50
CA GLU A 114 -12.65 -1.90 -8.75
C GLU A 114 -11.97 -1.16 -7.58
N ARG A 115 -12.11 -1.68 -6.35
CA ARG A 115 -11.50 -1.12 -5.13
C ARG A 115 -10.08 -1.64 -4.85
N GLY A 116 -9.55 -2.55 -5.67
CA GLY A 116 -8.26 -3.18 -5.48
C GLY A 116 -8.11 -3.81 -4.09
N LEU A 117 -6.94 -3.62 -3.47
CA LEU A 117 -6.65 -4.12 -2.12
C LEU A 117 -7.56 -3.56 -1.02
N ALA A 118 -8.10 -2.35 -1.20
CA ALA A 118 -9.02 -1.76 -0.23
C ALA A 118 -10.38 -2.47 -0.19
N GLY A 119 -10.69 -3.27 -1.21
CA GLY A 119 -11.89 -4.12 -1.25
C GLY A 119 -11.73 -5.47 -0.53
N LEU A 120 -10.52 -5.84 -0.10
CA LEU A 120 -10.27 -7.12 0.58
C LEU A 120 -10.62 -7.04 2.06
N PHE A 121 -11.02 -8.19 2.62
CA PHE A 121 -11.37 -8.29 4.02
C PHE A 121 -10.12 -8.46 4.90
N ARG A 122 -10.11 -7.79 6.06
CA ARG A 122 -9.11 -8.03 7.10
C ARG A 122 -9.44 -9.32 7.86
N ASN A 123 -8.45 -10.17 8.08
CA ASN A 123 -8.58 -11.38 8.87
C ASN A 123 -8.36 -11.08 10.36
N LEU A 124 -9.42 -10.61 11.03
CA LEU A 124 -9.35 -10.27 12.46
C LEU A 124 -9.15 -11.49 13.36
N THR A 125 -9.52 -12.71 12.92
CA THR A 125 -9.26 -13.92 13.72
C THR A 125 -7.78 -14.24 13.72
N LEU A 126 -7.12 -14.17 12.57
CA LEU A 126 -5.66 -14.34 12.48
C LEU A 126 -4.92 -13.23 13.24
N GLU A 127 -5.40 -11.99 13.18
CA GLU A 127 -4.85 -10.87 13.96
C GLU A 127 -4.92 -11.16 15.48
N ARG A 128 -6.06 -11.64 15.99
CA ARG A 128 -6.21 -12.04 17.40
C ARG A 128 -5.37 -13.25 17.79
N VAL A 129 -5.21 -14.22 16.91
CA VAL A 129 -4.35 -15.39 17.16
C VAL A 129 -2.89 -14.95 17.25
N VAL A 130 -2.42 -14.12 16.31
CA VAL A 130 -1.08 -13.53 16.35
C VAL A 130 -0.87 -12.72 17.62
N GLU A 131 -1.85 -11.90 18.02
CA GLU A 131 -1.77 -11.10 19.24
C GLU A 131 -1.65 -11.97 20.50
N ARG A 132 -2.48 -13.00 20.64
CA ARG A 132 -2.38 -13.96 21.76
C ARG A 132 -1.06 -14.72 21.75
N TYR A 133 -0.56 -15.09 20.58
CA TYR A 133 0.73 -15.77 20.45
C TYR A 133 1.88 -14.87 20.91
N ARG A 134 1.90 -13.60 20.48
CA ARG A 134 2.86 -12.59 20.97
C ARG A 134 2.77 -12.42 22.49
N GLN A 135 1.55 -12.41 23.01
CA GLN A 135 1.32 -12.32 24.45
C GLN A 135 1.81 -13.58 25.18
N SER A 136 1.57 -14.78 24.66
CA SER A 136 2.08 -16.02 25.27
C SER A 136 3.60 -16.10 25.25
N GLU A 137 4.25 -15.62 24.18
CA GLU A 137 5.71 -15.47 24.15
C GLU A 137 6.19 -14.42 25.16
N SER A 138 5.40 -13.38 25.43
CA SER A 138 5.76 -12.33 26.40
C SER A 138 5.48 -12.71 27.86
N VAL A 139 4.50 -13.57 28.14
CA VAL A 139 4.09 -13.95 29.51
C VAL A 139 4.98 -15.08 30.07
N GLY A 140 5.64 -15.84 29.19
CA GLY A 140 6.74 -16.76 29.56
C GLY A 140 8.13 -16.28 29.14
N GLY A 141 8.22 -15.10 28.52
CA GLY A 141 9.46 -14.54 27.98
C GLY A 141 10.13 -13.61 28.99
N ALA A 142 11.46 -13.64 29.02
CA ALA A 142 12.22 -12.71 29.83
C ALA A 142 11.82 -11.26 29.54
N ILE A 143 11.68 -10.46 30.59
CA ILE A 143 11.40 -9.03 30.50
C ILE A 143 12.54 -8.40 29.70
N LEU A 144 12.23 -7.61 28.67
CA LEU A 144 13.23 -7.10 27.72
C LEU A 144 13.70 -5.69 28.06
N CYS A 145 14.92 -5.36 27.64
CA CYS A 145 15.51 -4.03 27.73
C CYS A 145 14.84 -3.06 26.74
N GLN A 146 14.46 -1.88 27.21
CA GLN A 146 13.75 -0.88 26.41
C GLN A 146 14.66 0.02 25.57
N LEU A 147 15.98 -0.02 25.78
CA LEU A 147 16.95 0.86 25.11
C LEU A 147 17.84 0.16 24.07
N CYS A 148 17.83 -1.17 24.01
CA CYS A 148 18.62 -1.90 23.02
C CYS A 148 18.05 -1.66 21.61
N LYS A 149 18.95 -1.45 20.63
CA LYS A 149 18.56 -1.53 19.21
C LYS A 149 18.09 -2.97 18.90
N PRO A 150 17.14 -3.17 17.98
CA PRO A 150 16.66 -4.52 17.66
C PRO A 150 17.80 -5.44 17.19
N PRO A 151 17.90 -6.69 17.71
CA PRO A 151 17.01 -7.33 18.67
C PRO A 151 17.25 -6.90 20.14
N PRO A 152 16.18 -6.69 20.94
CA PRO A 152 16.30 -6.32 22.34
C PRO A 152 16.85 -7.45 23.21
N LEU A 153 17.76 -7.12 24.15
CA LEU A 153 18.30 -8.07 25.13
C LEU A 153 17.38 -8.22 26.34
N GLU A 154 17.52 -9.32 27.08
CA GLU A 154 16.82 -9.51 28.36
C GLU A 154 17.25 -8.44 29.38
N ALA A 155 16.27 -7.83 30.03
CA ALA A 155 16.47 -6.92 31.13
C ALA A 155 16.92 -7.69 32.36
N THR A 156 18.00 -7.22 32.96
CA THR A 156 18.53 -7.76 34.22
C THR A 156 18.18 -6.84 35.39
N LYS A 157 17.83 -5.58 35.11
CA LYS A 157 17.58 -4.55 36.12
C LYS A 157 16.42 -3.65 35.71
N GLY A 158 15.55 -3.32 36.65
CA GLY A 158 14.55 -2.25 36.55
C GLY A 158 15.00 -1.00 37.32
N CYS A 159 14.32 0.11 37.08
CA CYS A 159 14.41 1.32 37.91
C CYS A 159 13.01 1.91 38.07
N THR A 160 12.56 2.06 39.32
CA THR A 160 11.22 2.58 39.66
C THR A 160 11.06 4.05 39.33
N GLU A 161 12.13 4.85 39.50
CA GLU A 161 12.11 6.28 39.19
C GLU A 161 12.07 6.53 37.67
N CYS A 162 12.77 5.70 36.89
CA CYS A 162 12.75 5.78 35.43
C CYS A 162 11.59 5.02 34.78
N ARG A 163 10.89 4.17 35.56
CA ARG A 163 9.83 3.26 35.08
C ARG A 163 10.25 2.47 33.84
N ALA A 164 11.49 1.99 33.84
CA ALA A 164 12.12 1.35 32.69
C ALA A 164 12.93 0.13 33.10
N THR A 165 13.03 -0.83 32.17
CA THR A 165 13.78 -2.08 32.29
C THR A 165 14.99 -2.05 31.37
N PHE A 166 16.14 -2.45 31.89
CA PHE A 166 17.45 -2.30 31.27
C PHE A 166 18.24 -3.62 31.29
N CYS A 167 19.01 -3.88 30.24
CA CYS A 167 20.12 -4.83 30.32
C CYS A 167 21.26 -4.21 31.16
N ASN A 168 22.22 -5.05 31.60
CA ASN A 168 23.35 -4.58 32.40
C ASN A 168 24.17 -3.45 31.76
N GLU A 169 24.30 -3.44 30.43
CA GLU A 169 25.06 -2.42 29.70
C GLU A 169 24.27 -1.10 29.60
N CYS A 170 23.02 -1.16 29.16
CA CYS A 170 22.15 0.03 29.09
C CYS A 170 21.91 0.66 30.46
N PHE A 171 21.83 -0.13 31.53
CA PHE A 171 21.70 0.41 32.88
C PHE A 171 22.90 1.29 33.25
N LYS A 172 24.13 0.82 32.99
CA LYS A 172 25.37 1.59 33.27
C LYS A 172 25.49 2.86 32.42
N LEU A 173 25.03 2.80 31.16
CA LEU A 173 25.02 3.96 30.28
C LEU A 173 24.01 5.02 30.74
N PHE A 174 22.86 4.61 31.27
CA PHE A 174 21.79 5.51 31.71
C PHE A 174 21.92 5.95 33.18
N HIS A 175 22.68 5.20 33.98
CA HIS A 175 22.98 5.45 35.40
C HIS A 175 24.50 5.52 35.65
N PRO A 176 25.24 6.45 35.01
CA PRO A 176 26.67 6.59 35.23
C PRO A 176 26.95 7.21 36.61
N TRP A 177 28.00 6.71 37.28
CA TRP A 177 28.40 7.14 38.62
C TRP A 177 28.57 8.67 38.71
N GLY A 178 28.12 9.27 39.81
CA GLY A 178 28.22 10.72 40.04
C GLY A 178 27.09 11.54 39.39
N THR A 179 26.09 10.90 38.78
CA THR A 179 24.87 11.59 38.31
C THR A 179 23.71 11.42 39.31
N GLN A 180 22.72 12.32 39.24
CA GLN A 180 21.48 12.16 40.01
C GLN A 180 20.78 10.83 39.70
N LYS A 181 20.88 10.36 38.46
CA LYS A 181 20.32 9.07 38.05
C LYS A 181 21.02 7.88 38.68
N ALA A 182 22.31 7.96 39.00
CA ALA A 182 23.01 6.89 39.70
C ALA A 182 22.51 6.66 41.15
N GLN A 183 21.74 7.60 41.71
CA GLN A 183 21.11 7.43 43.02
C GLN A 183 19.80 6.62 42.95
N HIS A 184 19.30 6.32 41.75
CA HIS A 184 18.10 5.48 41.60
C HIS A 184 18.42 4.04 41.99
N GLU A 185 17.49 3.40 42.70
CA GLU A 185 17.69 2.03 43.17
C GLU A 185 17.35 1.02 42.06
N PRO A 186 18.27 0.10 41.72
CA PRO A 186 17.98 -0.95 40.76
C PRO A 186 17.03 -1.97 41.37
N THR A 187 15.87 -2.18 40.74
CA THR A 187 14.92 -3.22 41.11
C THR A 187 15.09 -4.47 40.26
N LEU A 188 14.50 -5.59 40.68
CA LEU A 188 14.28 -6.71 39.77
C LEU A 188 13.37 -6.27 38.61
N PRO A 189 13.62 -6.79 37.39
CA PRO A 189 12.85 -6.43 36.20
C PRO A 189 11.37 -6.81 36.32
#